data_AF-A0AAP7GP20-F1
#
_entry.id   AF-A0AAP7GP20-F1
#
_cell.length_a   1.000
_cell.length_b   1.000
_cell.length_c   1.000
_cell.angle_alpha   90.00
_cell.angle_beta   90.00
_cell.angle_gamma   90.00
#
_symmetry.space_group_name_H-M   'P 1'
#
loop_
_entity.id
_entity.type
_entity.pdbx_description
1 polymer ?
#
loop_
_entity_poly.entity_id
_entity_poly.type
_entity_poly.pdbx_seq_one_letter_code
_entity_poly.pdbx_strand_id
1 'polypeptide(L)'
;MVTTMSAIEASSKKIAEIISVIDGIAFQTNILALNAAVEAARAGEQGRGFAVVASEVRTLAQRSAAAAKEIKGLIDDSVGKVADGSALVHKAGATMGEIVASVQRVTDIMAEISAASQEQSAGIEQVNQTVVQMDETTQQNAALVEEATAAARAMEEQAGHLSEAVSIFVLDEAETVVAPRVAAPAPRTAAPAAPAPAAPPARRSSGGRPMAAELADGDWQEF
;
A
#
# COMPACT_ATOMS: atom_id res chain seq x y z
N MET A 1 -10.28 -15.24 23.78
CA MET A 1 -11.32 -14.28 24.24
C MET A 1 -12.71 -14.72 23.82
N VAL A 2 -13.00 -14.93 22.53
CA VAL A 2 -14.31 -15.44 22.07
C VAL A 2 -14.64 -16.81 22.71
N THR A 3 -13.65 -17.71 22.77
CA THR A 3 -13.76 -19.00 23.48
C THR A 3 -14.09 -18.84 24.97
N THR A 4 -13.50 -17.84 25.63
CA THR A 4 -13.74 -17.54 27.04
C THR A 4 -15.15 -16.99 27.27
N MET A 5 -15.64 -16.11 26.38
CA MET A 5 -17.02 -15.58 26.46
C MET A 5 -18.06 -16.67 26.24
N SER A 6 -17.83 -17.56 25.27
CA SER A 6 -18.69 -18.73 25.04
C SER A 6 -18.71 -19.70 26.24
N ALA A 7 -17.57 -19.90 26.89
CA ALA A 7 -17.51 -20.71 28.12
C ALA A 7 -18.29 -20.07 29.28
N ILE A 8 -18.24 -18.74 29.42
CA ILE A 8 -19.02 -18.01 30.43
C ILE A 8 -20.53 -18.15 30.13
N GLU A 9 -20.95 -17.97 28.88
CA GLU A 9 -22.34 -18.15 28.46
C GLU A 9 -22.86 -19.56 28.79
N ALA A 10 -22.09 -20.60 28.44
CA ALA A 10 -22.41 -21.98 28.76
C ALA A 10 -22.52 -22.24 30.28
N SER A 11 -21.60 -21.67 31.06
CA SER A 11 -21.63 -21.75 32.53
C SER A 11 -22.87 -21.06 33.11
N SER A 12 -23.21 -19.86 32.62
CA SER A 12 -24.40 -19.12 33.06
C SER A 12 -25.69 -19.87 32.75
N LYS A 13 -25.79 -20.49 31.58
CA LYS A 13 -26.94 -21.34 31.22
C LYS A 13 -27.09 -22.53 32.17
N LYS A 14 -25.97 -23.19 32.52
CA LYS A 14 -25.97 -24.28 33.50
C LYS A 14 -26.40 -23.82 34.89
N ILE A 15 -26.02 -22.60 35.30
CA ILE A 15 -26.51 -22.00 36.55
C ILE A 15 -28.02 -21.78 36.47
N ALA A 16 -28.56 -21.26 35.36
CA ALA A 16 -30.00 -21.07 35.19
C ALA A 16 -30.80 -22.39 35.32
N GLU A 17 -30.26 -23.49 34.79
CA GLU A 17 -30.84 -24.83 34.94
C GLU A 17 -30.87 -25.28 36.42
N ILE A 18 -29.77 -25.08 37.15
CA ILE A 18 -29.68 -25.41 38.59
C ILE A 18 -30.70 -24.58 39.39
N ILE A 19 -30.82 -23.28 39.10
CA ILE A 19 -31.79 -22.41 39.77
C ILE A 19 -33.23 -22.85 39.49
N SER A 20 -33.51 -23.36 38.28
CA SER A 20 -34.82 -23.94 37.96
C SER A 20 -35.14 -25.19 38.79
N VAL A 21 -34.14 -26.03 39.09
CA VAL A 21 -34.31 -27.17 40.00
C VAL A 21 -34.56 -26.71 41.44
N ILE A 22 -33.85 -25.68 41.90
CA ILE A 22 -34.03 -25.11 43.25
C ILE A 22 -35.45 -24.53 43.42
N ASP A 23 -35.97 -23.81 42.42
CA ASP A 23 -37.35 -23.33 42.43
C ASP A 23 -38.36 -24.49 42.48
N GLY A 24 -38.08 -25.58 41.74
CA GLY A 24 -38.85 -26.83 41.84
C GLY A 24 -38.85 -27.46 43.23
N ILE A 25 -37.70 -27.50 43.91
CA ILE A 25 -37.57 -28.01 45.29
C ILE A 25 -38.34 -27.10 46.26
N ALA A 26 -38.25 -25.78 46.10
CA ALA A 26 -39.00 -24.83 46.90
C ALA A 26 -40.52 -25.03 46.73
N PHE A 27 -40.98 -25.24 45.50
CA PHE A 27 -42.38 -25.55 45.22
C PHE A 27 -42.83 -26.86 45.88
N GLN A 28 -42.06 -27.94 45.73
CA GLN A 28 -42.36 -29.22 46.38
C GLN A 28 -42.42 -29.09 47.91
N THR A 29 -41.47 -28.37 48.51
CA THR A 29 -41.43 -28.10 49.96
C THR A 29 -42.65 -27.32 50.42
N ASN A 30 -43.10 -26.35 49.62
CA ASN A 30 -44.32 -25.59 49.89
C ASN A 30 -45.59 -26.48 49.86
N ILE A 31 -45.67 -27.45 48.94
CA ILE A 31 -46.78 -28.43 48.90
C ILE A 31 -46.72 -29.39 50.09
N LEU A 32 -45.54 -29.88 50.45
CA LEU A 32 -45.34 -30.74 51.64
C LEU A 32 -45.76 -30.02 52.93
N ALA A 33 -45.38 -28.75 53.08
CA ALA A 33 -45.75 -27.93 54.22
C ALA A 33 -47.27 -27.68 54.30
N LEU A 34 -47.93 -27.49 53.15
CA LEU A 34 -49.39 -27.39 53.09
C LEU A 34 -50.06 -28.69 53.55
N ASN A 35 -49.60 -29.85 53.07
CA ASN A 35 -50.14 -31.14 53.49
C ASN A 35 -49.94 -31.38 55.00
N ALA A 36 -48.76 -31.02 55.54
CA ALA A 36 -48.49 -31.11 56.97
C ALA A 36 -49.41 -30.19 57.80
N ALA A 37 -49.69 -28.98 57.33
CA ALA A 37 -50.64 -28.08 58.00
C ALA A 37 -52.07 -28.65 58.02
N VAL A 38 -52.50 -29.33 56.94
CA VAL A 38 -53.81 -30.01 56.88
C VAL A 38 -53.86 -31.18 57.86
N GLU A 39 -52.83 -32.03 57.92
CA GLU A 39 -52.80 -33.16 58.84
C GLU A 39 -52.71 -32.70 60.30
N ALA A 40 -51.98 -31.61 60.58
CA ALA A 40 -51.94 -30.98 61.89
C ALA A 40 -53.31 -30.45 62.33
N ALA A 41 -54.08 -29.85 61.42
CA ALA A 41 -55.45 -29.44 61.69
C ALA A 41 -56.37 -30.63 61.99
N ARG A 42 -56.16 -31.76 61.30
CA ARG A 42 -56.91 -33.01 61.52
C ARG A 42 -56.63 -33.66 62.88
N ALA A 43 -55.41 -33.52 63.40
CA ALA A 43 -55.00 -34.01 64.72
C ALA A 43 -55.51 -33.14 65.89
N GLY A 44 -56.16 -32.01 65.62
CA GLY A 44 -56.72 -31.12 66.63
C GLY A 44 -55.65 -30.53 67.56
N GLU A 45 -55.91 -30.56 68.88
CA GLU A 45 -55.00 -29.98 69.89
C GLU A 45 -53.60 -30.61 69.89
N GLN A 46 -53.49 -31.90 69.55
CA GLN A 46 -52.20 -32.61 69.49
C GLN A 46 -51.33 -32.15 68.31
N GLY A 47 -51.94 -31.57 67.28
CA GLY A 47 -51.27 -31.08 66.08
C GLY A 47 -50.77 -29.63 66.17
N ARG A 48 -51.05 -28.90 67.26
CA ARG A 48 -50.73 -27.47 67.38
C ARG A 48 -49.25 -27.13 67.12
N GLY A 49 -48.33 -27.91 67.69
CA GLY A 49 -46.89 -27.72 67.47
C GLY A 49 -46.48 -27.98 66.01
N PHE A 50 -47.04 -29.01 65.38
CA PHE A 50 -46.79 -29.33 63.98
C PHE A 50 -47.35 -28.28 63.02
N ALA A 51 -48.50 -27.67 63.34
CA ALA A 51 -49.10 -26.61 62.53
C ALA A 51 -48.19 -25.37 62.44
N VAL A 52 -47.52 -24.99 63.55
CA VAL A 52 -46.59 -23.86 63.57
C VAL A 52 -45.37 -24.16 62.70
N VAL A 53 -44.77 -25.35 62.85
CA VAL A 53 -43.63 -25.78 62.03
C VAL A 53 -43.99 -25.82 60.55
N ALA A 54 -45.18 -26.34 60.20
CA ALA A 54 -45.66 -26.36 58.82
C ALA A 54 -45.81 -24.95 58.23
N SER A 55 -46.30 -23.98 59.00
CA SER A 55 -46.39 -22.57 58.56
C SER A 55 -45.01 -21.95 58.35
N GLU A 56 -44.04 -22.24 59.22
CA GLU A 56 -42.68 -21.71 59.10
C GLU A 56 -41.96 -22.29 57.88
N VAL A 57 -42.07 -23.61 57.67
CA VAL A 57 -41.51 -24.31 56.49
C VAL A 57 -42.14 -23.77 55.20
N ARG A 58 -43.45 -23.50 55.19
CA ARG A 58 -44.14 -22.90 54.05
C ARG A 58 -43.59 -21.51 53.73
N THR A 59 -43.42 -20.67 54.76
CA THR A 59 -42.88 -19.31 54.62
C THR A 59 -41.45 -19.34 54.09
N LEU A 60 -40.62 -20.26 54.60
CA LEU A 60 -39.25 -20.47 54.12
C LEU A 60 -39.21 -20.92 52.64
N ALA A 61 -40.09 -21.85 52.26
CA ALA A 61 -40.20 -22.31 50.88
C ALA A 61 -40.61 -21.18 49.91
N GLN A 62 -41.58 -20.34 50.30
CA GLN A 62 -41.97 -19.17 49.52
C GLN A 62 -40.84 -18.16 49.37
N ARG A 63 -40.09 -17.90 50.44
CA ARG A 63 -38.89 -17.03 50.39
C ARG A 63 -37.81 -17.61 49.47
N SER A 64 -37.59 -18.92 49.51
CA SER A 64 -36.62 -19.59 48.63
C SER A 64 -37.02 -19.49 47.15
N ALA A 65 -38.31 -19.66 46.82
CA ALA A 65 -38.81 -19.52 45.46
C ALA A 65 -38.66 -18.07 44.94
N ALA A 66 -38.96 -17.08 45.78
CA ALA A 66 -38.76 -15.67 45.42
C ALA A 66 -37.28 -15.35 45.14
N ALA A 67 -36.37 -15.82 45.99
CA ALA A 67 -34.93 -15.64 45.80
C ALA A 67 -34.42 -16.37 44.54
N ALA A 68 -34.89 -17.59 44.28
CA ALA A 68 -34.55 -18.33 43.06
C ALA A 68 -34.97 -17.56 41.80
N LYS A 69 -36.17 -16.96 41.80
CA LYS A 69 -36.65 -16.14 40.68
C LYS A 69 -35.82 -14.87 40.47
N GLU A 70 -35.40 -14.21 41.54
CA GLU A 70 -34.53 -13.03 41.47
C GLU A 70 -33.16 -13.40 40.90
N ILE A 71 -32.54 -14.49 41.38
CA ILE A 71 -31.27 -15.00 40.85
C ILE A 71 -31.40 -15.35 39.36
N LYS A 72 -32.50 -16.01 38.97
CA LYS A 72 -32.75 -16.33 37.56
C LYS A 72 -32.76 -15.07 36.68
N GLY A 73 -33.43 -14.01 37.12
CA GLY A 73 -33.44 -12.73 36.40
C GLY A 73 -32.05 -12.12 36.24
N LEU A 74 -31.23 -12.16 37.29
CA LEU A 74 -29.84 -11.66 37.22
C LEU A 74 -28.95 -12.49 36.28
N ILE A 75 -29.16 -13.82 36.23
CA ILE A 75 -28.45 -14.70 35.31
C ILE A 75 -28.87 -14.43 33.87
N ASP A 76 -30.17 -14.27 33.59
CA ASP A 76 -30.67 -13.97 32.26
C ASP A 76 -30.12 -12.62 31.75
N ASP A 77 -30.08 -11.59 32.59
CA ASP A 77 -29.43 -10.30 32.27
C ASP A 77 -27.92 -10.46 32.01
N SER A 78 -27.24 -11.27 32.81
CA SER A 78 -25.81 -11.54 32.64
C SER A 78 -25.52 -12.27 31.31
N VAL A 79 -26.37 -13.23 30.92
CA VAL A 79 -26.26 -13.91 29.61
C VAL A 79 -26.41 -12.92 28.47
N GLY A 80 -27.40 -12.03 28.53
CA GLY A 80 -27.59 -10.97 27.54
C GLY A 80 -26.34 -10.09 27.37
N LYS A 81 -25.78 -9.61 28.49
CA LYS A 81 -24.55 -8.79 28.49
C LYS A 81 -23.33 -9.52 27.93
N VAL A 82 -23.19 -10.82 28.20
CA VAL A 82 -22.11 -11.65 27.65
C VAL A 82 -22.28 -11.83 26.14
N ALA A 83 -23.50 -12.02 25.65
CA ALA A 83 -23.78 -12.12 24.22
C ALA A 83 -23.42 -10.82 23.47
N ASP A 84 -23.84 -9.67 24.01
CA ASP A 84 -23.48 -8.35 23.47
C ASP A 84 -21.96 -8.12 23.49
N GLY A 85 -21.30 -8.47 24.59
CA GLY A 85 -19.85 -8.39 24.72
C GLY A 85 -19.13 -9.30 23.71
N SER A 86 -19.64 -10.51 23.48
CA SER A 86 -19.10 -11.45 22.48
C SER A 86 -19.18 -10.87 21.07
N ALA A 87 -20.31 -10.25 20.70
CA ALA A 87 -20.46 -9.59 19.40
C ALA A 87 -19.47 -8.44 19.20
N LEU A 88 -19.27 -7.61 20.22
CA LEU A 88 -18.28 -6.52 20.19
C LEU A 88 -16.85 -7.04 20.05
N VAL A 89 -16.48 -8.08 20.80
CA VAL A 89 -15.16 -8.72 20.72
C VAL A 89 -14.95 -9.33 19.33
N HIS A 90 -15.97 -9.96 18.74
CA HIS A 90 -15.88 -10.50 17.39
C HIS A 90 -15.62 -9.40 16.35
N LYS A 91 -16.35 -8.28 16.45
CA LYS A 91 -16.13 -7.11 15.59
C LYS A 91 -14.72 -6.54 15.75
N ALA A 92 -14.25 -6.38 16.99
CA ALA A 92 -12.88 -5.94 17.26
C ALA A 92 -11.84 -6.91 16.68
N GLY A 93 -12.08 -8.22 16.78
CA GLY A 93 -11.23 -9.25 16.17
C GLY A 93 -11.14 -9.13 14.65
N ALA A 94 -12.27 -8.88 13.98
CA ALA A 94 -12.29 -8.63 12.54
C ALA A 94 -11.48 -7.40 12.15
N THR A 95 -11.66 -6.27 12.85
CA THR A 95 -10.88 -5.04 12.61
C THR A 95 -9.39 -5.24 12.86
N MET A 96 -9.01 -6.01 13.89
CA MET A 96 -7.60 -6.36 14.10
C MET A 96 -7.03 -7.19 12.95
N GLY A 97 -7.83 -8.10 12.38
CA GLY A 97 -7.46 -8.82 11.15
C GLY A 97 -7.22 -7.90 9.95
N GLU A 98 -8.08 -6.90 9.76
CA GLU A 98 -7.89 -5.87 8.73
C GLU A 98 -6.63 -5.04 8.95
N ILE A 99 -6.30 -4.71 10.20
CA ILE A 99 -5.07 -4.01 10.56
C ILE A 99 -3.85 -4.86 10.19
N VAL A 100 -3.82 -6.14 10.58
CA VAL A 100 -2.71 -7.04 10.24
C VAL A 100 -2.53 -7.15 8.72
N ALA A 101 -3.62 -7.32 7.97
CA ALA A 101 -3.57 -7.35 6.51
C ALA A 101 -3.06 -6.03 5.91
N SER A 102 -3.39 -4.88 6.53
CA SER A 102 -2.92 -3.57 6.08
C SER A 102 -1.45 -3.36 6.38
N VAL A 103 -0.96 -3.81 7.54
CA VAL A 103 0.47 -3.79 7.89
C VAL A 103 1.26 -4.66 6.91
N GLN A 104 0.77 -5.86 6.56
CA GLN A 104 1.42 -6.71 5.58
C GLN A 104 1.58 -6.01 4.22
N ARG A 105 0.53 -5.37 3.70
CA ARG A 105 0.62 -4.59 2.46
C ARG A 105 1.66 -3.47 2.53
N VAL A 106 1.76 -2.78 3.66
CA VAL A 106 2.79 -1.74 3.85
C VAL A 106 4.18 -2.36 3.82
N THR A 107 4.38 -3.52 4.46
CA THR A 107 5.65 -4.25 4.42
C THR A 107 6.02 -4.66 2.99
N ASP A 108 5.07 -5.16 2.20
CA ASP A 108 5.30 -5.54 0.81
C ASP A 108 5.71 -4.31 -0.04
N ILE A 109 5.02 -3.18 0.13
CA ILE A 109 5.38 -1.91 -0.53
C ILE A 109 6.79 -1.45 -0.11
N MET A 110 7.16 -1.58 1.16
CA MET A 110 8.52 -1.24 1.61
C MET A 110 9.58 -2.14 0.97
N ALA A 111 9.28 -3.42 0.76
CA ALA A 111 10.18 -4.35 0.07
C ALA A 111 10.34 -3.95 -1.41
N GLU A 112 9.25 -3.61 -2.10
CA GLU A 112 9.29 -3.10 -3.48
C GLU A 112 10.08 -1.77 -3.58
N ILE A 113 9.86 -0.83 -2.66
CA ILE A 113 10.61 0.43 -2.62
C ILE A 113 12.10 0.17 -2.37
N SER A 114 12.44 -0.75 -1.48
CA SER A 114 13.84 -1.10 -1.20
C SER A 114 14.52 -1.69 -2.44
N ALA A 115 13.84 -2.57 -3.17
CA ALA A 115 14.34 -3.14 -4.41
C ALA A 115 14.53 -2.06 -5.50
N ALA A 116 13.51 -1.21 -5.70
CA ALA A 116 13.58 -0.09 -6.63
C ALA A 116 14.69 0.90 -6.26
N SER A 117 14.93 1.12 -4.96
CA SER A 117 16.01 2.01 -4.48
C SER A 117 17.39 1.42 -4.76
N GLN A 118 17.56 0.10 -4.67
CA GLN A 118 18.80 -0.57 -5.07
C GLN A 118 19.04 -0.48 -6.57
N GLU A 119 18.01 -0.70 -7.38
CA GLU A 119 18.10 -0.55 -8.84
C GLU A 119 18.43 0.89 -9.25
N GLN A 120 17.76 1.88 -8.63
CA GLN A 120 18.08 3.30 -8.85
C GLN A 120 19.52 3.63 -8.45
N SER A 121 20.01 3.08 -7.34
CA SER A 121 21.39 3.31 -6.90
C SER A 121 22.39 2.76 -7.92
N ALA A 122 22.17 1.56 -8.44
CA ALA A 122 22.99 0.98 -9.50
C ALA A 122 22.92 1.81 -10.80
N GLY A 123 21.72 2.28 -11.16
CA GLY A 123 21.53 3.17 -12.31
C GLY A 123 22.27 4.50 -12.17
N ILE A 124 22.29 5.09 -10.97
CA ILE A 124 23.04 6.32 -10.68
C ILE A 124 24.55 6.08 -10.81
N GLU A 125 25.06 4.94 -10.35
CA GLU A 125 26.48 4.59 -10.49
C GLU A 125 26.88 4.48 -11.97
N GLN A 126 26.04 3.85 -12.80
CA GLN A 126 26.26 3.79 -14.25
C GLN A 126 26.20 5.18 -14.92
N VAL A 127 25.26 6.04 -14.51
CA VAL A 127 25.20 7.43 -14.99
C VAL A 127 26.47 8.18 -14.60
N ASN A 128 26.95 8.03 -13.37
CA ASN A 128 28.17 8.67 -12.90
C ASN A 128 29.38 8.26 -13.75
N GLN A 129 29.53 6.96 -14.02
CA GLN A 129 30.60 6.46 -14.87
C GLN A 129 30.53 7.01 -16.30
N THR A 130 29.32 7.12 -16.86
CA THR A 130 29.10 7.71 -18.19
C THR A 130 29.47 9.20 -18.21
N VAL A 131 29.14 9.95 -17.15
CA VAL A 131 29.51 11.37 -17.02
C VAL A 131 31.02 11.56 -16.95
N VAL A 132 31.74 10.70 -16.21
CA VAL A 132 33.20 10.73 -16.16
C VAL A 132 33.80 10.49 -17.55
N GLN A 133 33.27 9.52 -18.31
CA GLN A 133 33.76 9.24 -19.66
C GLN A 133 33.42 10.36 -20.67
N MET A 134 32.25 11.00 -20.52
CA MET A 134 31.91 12.19 -21.29
C MET A 134 32.86 13.35 -20.98
N ASP A 135 33.24 13.54 -19.72
CA ASP A 135 34.21 14.56 -19.32
C ASP A 135 35.58 14.29 -19.95
N GLU A 136 36.07 13.05 -19.89
CA GLU A 136 37.33 12.64 -20.54
C GLU A 136 37.32 12.91 -22.05
N THR A 137 36.25 12.52 -22.74
CA THR A 137 36.09 12.78 -24.18
C THR A 137 36.02 14.29 -24.47
N THR A 138 35.39 15.06 -23.59
CA THR A 138 35.30 16.53 -23.72
C THR A 138 36.67 17.17 -23.55
N GLN A 139 37.47 16.72 -22.59
CA GLN A 139 38.85 17.17 -22.40
C GLN A 139 39.73 16.80 -23.61
N GLN A 140 39.59 15.58 -24.14
CA GLN A 140 40.30 15.16 -25.34
C GLN A 140 39.93 16.01 -26.56
N ASN A 141 38.64 16.32 -26.74
CA ASN A 141 38.18 17.21 -27.81
C ASN A 141 38.77 18.61 -27.68
N ALA A 142 38.88 19.15 -26.45
CA ALA A 142 39.52 20.43 -26.22
C ALA A 142 41.02 20.39 -26.61
N ALA A 143 41.74 19.35 -26.22
CA ALA A 143 43.14 19.16 -26.60
C ALA A 143 43.33 19.04 -28.12
N LEU A 144 42.48 18.26 -28.79
CA LEU A 144 42.49 18.14 -30.26
C LEU A 144 42.22 19.48 -30.95
N VAL A 145 41.34 20.32 -30.39
CA VAL A 145 41.08 21.67 -30.92
C VAL A 145 42.30 22.57 -30.73
N GLU A 146 43.00 22.49 -29.60
CA GLU A 146 44.26 23.22 -29.38
C GLU A 146 45.34 22.78 -30.38
N GLU A 147 45.53 21.47 -30.57
CA GLU A 147 46.45 20.90 -31.56
C GLU A 147 46.10 21.34 -32.99
N ALA A 148 44.82 21.26 -33.37
CA ALA A 148 44.35 21.68 -34.68
C ALA A 148 44.56 23.18 -34.91
N THR A 149 44.37 24.01 -33.87
CA THR A 149 44.63 25.45 -33.93
C THR A 149 46.12 25.73 -34.11
N ALA A 150 46.99 25.00 -33.41
CA ALA A 150 48.44 25.11 -33.58
C ALA A 150 48.88 24.70 -34.99
N ALA A 151 48.36 23.59 -35.52
CA ALA A 151 48.61 23.15 -36.88
C ALA A 151 48.11 24.16 -37.92
N ALA A 152 46.93 24.75 -37.72
CA ALA A 152 46.40 25.79 -38.60
C ALA A 152 47.31 27.02 -38.65
N ARG A 153 47.84 27.48 -37.51
CA ARG A 153 48.81 28.58 -37.46
C ARG A 153 50.13 28.25 -38.16
N ALA A 154 50.65 27.04 -37.98
CA ALA A 154 51.88 26.61 -38.67
C ALA A 154 51.68 26.57 -40.20
N MET A 155 50.53 26.07 -40.67
CA MET A 155 50.18 26.10 -42.09
C MET A 155 50.03 27.53 -42.62
N GLU A 156 49.44 28.45 -41.85
CA GLU A 156 49.35 29.87 -42.20
C GLU A 156 50.74 30.52 -42.34
N GLU A 157 51.65 30.24 -41.41
CA GLU A 157 53.04 30.74 -41.44
C GLU A 157 53.81 30.19 -42.66
N GLN A 158 53.69 28.90 -42.97
CA GLN A 158 54.29 28.30 -44.19
C GLN A 158 53.71 28.87 -45.48
N ALA A 159 52.39 29.11 -45.53
CA ALA A 159 51.76 29.77 -46.67
C ALA A 159 52.30 31.21 -46.84
N GLY A 160 52.51 31.93 -45.73
CA GLY A 160 53.18 33.25 -45.71
C GLY A 160 54.60 33.19 -46.29
N HIS A 161 55.43 32.26 -45.82
CA HIS A 161 56.79 32.07 -46.35
C HIS A 161 56.82 31.72 -47.85
N LEU A 162 55.90 30.88 -48.32
CA LEU A 162 55.77 30.56 -49.74
C LEU A 162 55.38 31.80 -50.56
N SER A 163 54.43 32.61 -50.06
CA SER A 163 54.04 33.86 -50.72
C SER A 163 55.19 34.86 -50.83
N GLU A 164 55.98 35.00 -49.76
CA GLU A 164 57.16 35.86 -49.75
C GLU A 164 58.24 35.36 -50.73
N ALA A 165 58.51 34.05 -50.76
CA ALA A 165 59.46 33.46 -51.71
C ALA A 165 59.05 33.68 -53.18
N VAL A 166 57.75 33.58 -53.48
CA VAL A 166 57.23 33.87 -54.83
C VAL A 166 57.32 35.37 -55.16
N SER A 167 57.18 36.27 -54.18
CA SER A 167 57.24 37.73 -54.41
C SER A 167 58.61 38.24 -54.90
N ILE A 168 59.69 37.50 -54.65
CA ILE A 168 61.06 37.83 -55.13
C ILE A 168 61.17 37.65 -56.64
N PHE A 169 60.33 36.80 -57.24
CA PHE A 169 60.27 36.64 -58.68
C PHE A 169 59.58 37.86 -59.31
N VAL A 170 60.38 38.91 -59.55
CA VAL A 170 60.01 40.02 -60.42
C VAL A 170 59.98 39.49 -61.84
N LEU A 171 58.76 39.27 -62.35
CA LEU A 171 58.53 39.13 -63.77
C LEU A 171 58.82 40.49 -64.38
N ASP A 172 59.90 40.57 -65.16
CA ASP A 172 60.11 41.68 -66.08
C ASP A 172 58.81 41.85 -66.88
N GLU A 173 58.31 43.07 -67.00
CA GLU A 173 57.16 43.40 -67.84
C GLU A 173 57.63 43.31 -69.30
N ALA A 174 58.02 42.11 -69.71
CA ALA A 174 58.34 41.76 -71.08
C ALA A 174 57.01 41.52 -71.80
N GLU A 175 56.65 42.54 -72.56
CA GLU A 175 55.66 42.58 -73.62
C GLU A 175 54.19 42.39 -73.20
N THR A 176 53.51 43.54 -73.23
CA THR A 176 52.11 43.70 -73.58
C THR A 176 51.77 42.94 -74.88
N VAL A 177 51.50 41.65 -74.77
CA VAL A 177 50.73 40.92 -75.79
C VAL A 177 49.25 41.10 -75.50
N VAL A 178 48.62 41.93 -76.33
CA VAL A 178 47.19 42.16 -76.33
C VAL A 178 46.45 40.91 -76.86
N ALA A 179 45.83 40.15 -75.94
CA ALA A 179 44.57 39.36 -76.03
C ALA A 179 44.51 38.08 -76.92
N PRO A 180 43.65 37.08 -76.59
CA PRO A 180 42.21 37.28 -76.57
C PRO A 180 41.55 37.01 -75.21
N ARG A 181 40.48 37.76 -75.00
CA ARG A 181 39.61 37.78 -73.84
C ARG A 181 38.77 36.49 -73.81
N VAL A 182 39.06 35.57 -72.90
CA VAL A 182 38.14 34.47 -72.58
C VAL A 182 36.96 35.06 -71.80
N ALA A 183 35.76 34.90 -72.35
CA ALA A 183 34.52 35.42 -71.78
C ALA A 183 34.30 34.84 -70.37
N ALA A 184 34.08 35.72 -69.40
CA ALA A 184 33.60 35.36 -68.08
C ALA A 184 32.21 34.70 -68.19
N PRO A 185 31.94 33.58 -67.47
CA PRO A 185 30.57 33.14 -67.29
C PRO A 185 29.84 34.19 -66.43
N ALA A 186 28.66 34.59 -66.89
CA ALA A 186 27.81 35.57 -66.24
C ALA A 186 27.54 35.20 -64.76
N PRO A 187 27.41 36.19 -63.85
CA PRO A 187 26.94 35.91 -62.51
C PRO A 187 25.50 35.41 -62.60
N ARG A 188 25.29 34.14 -62.23
CA ARG A 188 23.94 33.66 -61.91
C ARG A 188 23.51 34.43 -60.67
N THR A 189 22.54 35.33 -60.84
CA THR A 189 21.79 35.93 -59.74
C THR A 189 21.22 34.80 -58.89
N ALA A 190 21.85 34.53 -57.75
CA ALA A 190 21.25 33.72 -56.71
C ALA A 190 20.00 34.48 -56.25
N ALA A 191 18.84 33.86 -56.44
CA ALA A 191 17.59 34.32 -55.86
C ALA A 191 17.75 34.48 -54.35
N PRO A 192 17.08 35.46 -53.72
CA PRO A 192 17.16 35.61 -52.27
C PRO A 192 16.62 34.35 -51.60
N ALA A 193 17.47 33.69 -50.81
CA ALA A 193 17.04 32.65 -49.89
C ALA A 193 16.09 33.28 -48.88
N ALA A 194 14.81 32.91 -48.97
CA ALA A 194 13.80 33.25 -47.99
C ALA A 194 14.18 32.67 -46.61
N PRO A 195 13.86 33.39 -45.51
CA PRO A 195 14.29 33.00 -44.17
C PRO A 195 13.60 31.71 -43.70
N ALA A 196 14.30 30.99 -42.82
CA ALA A 196 13.89 29.74 -42.21
C ALA A 196 12.47 29.77 -41.63
N PRO A 197 11.69 28.69 -41.73
CA PRO A 197 10.46 28.57 -40.97
C PRO A 197 10.81 28.21 -39.51
N ALA A 198 10.51 29.15 -38.63
CA ALA A 198 10.34 28.92 -37.20
C ALA A 198 9.25 27.85 -36.97
N ALA A 199 9.49 26.99 -35.99
CA ALA A 199 8.54 25.97 -35.53
C ALA A 199 7.19 26.59 -35.12
N PRO A 200 6.05 25.95 -35.45
CA PRO A 200 4.80 26.18 -34.75
C PRO A 200 4.52 25.13 -33.66
N PRO A 201 3.69 25.47 -32.66
CA PRO A 201 3.59 24.77 -31.39
C PRO A 201 2.61 23.59 -31.41
N ALA A 202 2.71 22.78 -30.34
CA ALA A 202 1.90 21.61 -30.05
C ALA A 202 0.39 21.83 -30.23
N ARG A 203 -0.26 20.87 -30.91
CA ARG A 203 -1.70 20.61 -30.77
C ARG A 203 -1.90 19.21 -30.21
N ARG A 204 -2.55 19.18 -29.04
CA ARG A 204 -3.18 17.99 -28.46
C ARG A 204 -4.30 17.51 -29.39
N SER A 205 -4.36 16.22 -29.66
CA SER A 205 -5.63 15.54 -29.92
C SER A 205 -5.62 14.14 -29.31
N SER A 206 -6.51 14.00 -28.33
CA SER A 206 -7.04 12.76 -27.79
C SER A 206 -7.68 11.87 -28.86
N GLY A 207 -7.43 10.57 -28.78
CA GLY A 207 -8.18 9.54 -29.52
C GLY A 207 -7.67 8.16 -29.14
N GLY A 208 -8.40 7.46 -28.26
CA GLY A 208 -7.98 6.18 -27.69
C GLY A 208 -8.48 4.93 -28.43
N ARG A 209 -7.68 3.87 -28.26
CA ARG A 209 -7.98 2.42 -28.15
C ARG A 209 -8.49 1.67 -29.40
N PRO A 210 -8.37 0.31 -29.41
CA PRO A 210 -7.16 -0.50 -29.17
C PRO A 210 -7.02 -1.61 -30.25
N MET A 211 -5.88 -2.32 -30.33
CA MET A 211 -5.93 -3.69 -30.86
C MET A 211 -4.84 -4.56 -30.21
N ALA A 212 -5.29 -5.71 -29.75
CA ALA A 212 -4.54 -6.75 -29.08
C ALA A 212 -4.08 -7.83 -30.08
N ALA A 213 -3.13 -8.64 -29.60
CA ALA A 213 -2.66 -9.94 -30.13
C ALA A 213 -1.94 -9.85 -31.49
N GLU A 214 -0.81 -10.53 -31.72
CA GLU A 214 -0.52 -11.93 -31.38
C GLU A 214 0.97 -12.22 -31.63
N LEU A 215 1.41 -13.39 -31.17
CA LEU A 215 2.69 -14.10 -31.36
C LEU A 215 3.64 -13.94 -30.15
N ALA A 216 3.58 -14.86 -29.17
CA ALA A 216 4.18 -16.21 -29.18
C ALA A 216 5.71 -16.15 -29.02
N ASP A 217 6.42 -17.03 -28.32
CA ASP A 217 6.17 -18.11 -27.35
C ASP A 217 7.61 -18.59 -27.01
N GLY A 218 7.84 -19.08 -25.79
CA GLY A 218 9.12 -19.65 -25.36
C GLY A 218 10.18 -18.63 -24.91
N ASP A 219 10.97 -18.85 -23.87
CA ASP A 219 11.20 -20.01 -23.01
C ASP A 219 12.08 -19.50 -21.84
N TRP A 220 12.30 -20.33 -20.83
CA TRP A 220 13.27 -20.25 -19.71
C TRP A 220 12.65 -20.37 -18.32
N GLN A 221 12.55 -21.65 -17.94
CA GLN A 221 12.37 -22.20 -16.61
C GLN A 221 13.53 -21.86 -15.66
N GLU A 222 13.19 -21.86 -14.37
CA GLU A 222 13.99 -22.28 -13.20
C GLU A 222 15.50 -22.05 -13.23
N PHE A 223 15.98 -21.08 -12.43
CA PHE A 223 17.00 -21.27 -11.38
C PHE A 223 16.85 -20.18 -10.32
#